data_AF-A0A8I1U9F6-F1
#
_entry.id   AF-A0A8I1U9F6-F1
#
_cell.length_a   1.000
_cell.length_b   1.000
_cell.length_c   1.000
_cell.angle_alpha   90.00
_cell.angle_beta   90.00
_cell.angle_gamma   90.00
#
_symmetry.space_group_name_H-M   'P 1'
#
loop_
_entity.id
_entity.type
_entity.pdbx_description
1 polymer ?
#
loop_
_entity_poly.entity_id
_entity_poly.type
_entity_poly.pdbx_seq_one_letter_code
_entity_poly.pdbx_strand_id
1 'polypeptide(L)'
;MAIIGAGVAGLSAAWLLSRRHEVVLYEANDWLGGHANTVDVECPEGPIAVDTGFIVYNPGNYPNFTALLDHLMVPSVDSDMSLGVSVGDGRIEYSSRPFGLFGQKRNLVNPRFWRMIADIVKFYQVTRGLDERTVDAISLGEFLDRGGWSRALVEEHVLPMCAAIWSTTSDQMRQYPMRSFLRFFTSHGLLQIANRPQWRTVLGGSRSYVEALMADIGTAMQRRPAATGISRQGGLVMVDDAAGGREVFTDVVIGAHADEALGLLDDPSDDERAVLGAFRYTPNVAVLHDDPALMPRRRSVWASWNYIGSDDLRSDRPLCVSYWMNHLQSLRTRRQLFLTLNPSRPPRPESIVRSFEYTHPLFDHAALAAQEELWRLQGVRNTWFCGSYFGYGFHEDALQSGLAVAGQFGISPPWAAQRSRIAMAPAVLETAQ
;
A
#
# COMPACT_ATOMS: atom_id res chain seq x y z
N MET A 1 10.78 -18.51 -18.33
CA MET A 1 11.00 -17.19 -17.73
C MET A 1 11.04 -17.34 -16.22
N ALA A 2 11.95 -16.63 -15.56
CA ALA A 2 11.95 -16.55 -14.10
C ALA A 2 11.09 -15.36 -13.64
N ILE A 3 10.32 -15.56 -12.57
CA ILE A 3 9.57 -14.52 -11.88
C ILE A 3 10.09 -14.49 -10.44
N ILE A 4 10.58 -13.34 -10.00
CA ILE A 4 11.15 -13.17 -8.66
C ILE A 4 10.19 -12.36 -7.82
N GLY A 5 9.71 -12.95 -6.73
CA GLY A 5 8.70 -12.38 -5.85
C GLY A 5 7.28 -12.73 -6.27
N ALA A 6 6.51 -13.24 -5.32
CA ALA A 6 5.11 -13.64 -5.42
C ALA A 6 4.17 -12.63 -4.76
N GLY A 7 4.56 -11.36 -4.70
CA GLY A 7 3.61 -10.26 -4.49
C GLY A 7 2.66 -10.14 -5.69
N VAL A 8 1.64 -9.28 -5.57
CA VAL A 8 0.65 -9.09 -6.66
C VAL A 8 1.27 -8.70 -8.01
N ALA A 9 2.39 -7.97 -8.02
CA ALA A 9 3.09 -7.60 -9.25
C ALA A 9 3.71 -8.80 -9.96
N GLY A 10 4.47 -9.63 -9.22
CA GLY A 10 5.06 -10.84 -9.78
C GLY A 10 4.00 -11.87 -10.16
N LEU A 11 2.98 -12.06 -9.31
CA LEU A 11 1.88 -12.98 -9.60
C LEU A 11 1.05 -12.56 -10.83
N SER A 12 0.80 -11.27 -11.05
CA SER A 12 0.07 -10.82 -12.23
C SER A 12 0.87 -10.97 -13.52
N ALA A 13 2.18 -10.73 -13.47
CA ALA A 13 3.10 -11.03 -14.57
C ALA A 13 3.13 -12.54 -14.85
N ALA A 14 3.34 -13.37 -13.82
CA ALA A 14 3.34 -14.83 -13.94
C ALA A 14 2.02 -15.36 -14.53
N TRP A 15 0.89 -14.81 -14.10
CA TRP A 15 -0.43 -15.20 -14.55
C TRP A 15 -0.63 -14.99 -16.05
N LEU A 16 -0.25 -13.84 -16.60
CA LEU A 16 -0.37 -13.60 -18.04
C LEU A 16 0.73 -14.31 -18.84
N LEU A 17 1.99 -14.25 -18.38
CA LEU A 17 3.12 -14.85 -19.10
C LEU A 17 2.99 -16.38 -19.20
N SER A 18 2.41 -17.05 -18.19
CA SER A 18 2.19 -18.50 -18.22
C SER A 18 1.26 -18.98 -19.34
N ARG A 19 0.52 -18.07 -19.99
CA ARG A 19 -0.32 -18.39 -21.16
C ARG A 19 0.47 -18.68 -22.43
N ARG A 20 1.73 -18.23 -22.53
CA ARG A 20 2.60 -18.41 -23.71
C ARG A 20 4.01 -18.87 -23.38
N HIS A 21 4.40 -18.85 -22.12
CA HIS A 21 5.75 -19.15 -21.68
C HIS A 21 5.73 -20.14 -20.51
N GLU A 22 6.78 -20.94 -20.39
CA GLU A 22 7.04 -21.69 -19.16
C GLU A 22 7.55 -20.71 -18.09
N VAL A 23 6.93 -20.74 -16.91
CA VAL A 23 7.19 -19.78 -15.84
C VAL A 23 7.66 -20.50 -14.59
N VAL A 24 8.76 -20.00 -14.00
CA VAL A 24 9.27 -20.46 -12.71
C VAL A 24 9.25 -19.29 -11.73
N LEU A 25 8.54 -19.45 -10.62
CA LEU A 25 8.36 -18.44 -9.58
C LEU A 25 9.28 -18.73 -8.39
N TYR A 26 10.06 -17.72 -8.00
CA TYR A 26 10.91 -17.72 -6.81
C TYR A 26 10.25 -16.84 -5.75
N GLU A 27 10.04 -17.38 -4.55
CA GLU A 27 9.44 -16.65 -3.42
C GLU A 27 10.21 -16.91 -2.14
N ALA A 28 10.43 -15.85 -1.35
CA ALA A 28 11.20 -15.91 -0.11
C ALA A 28 10.35 -16.31 1.10
N ASN A 29 9.08 -15.95 1.10
CA ASN A 29 8.13 -16.28 2.17
C ASN A 29 7.58 -17.70 2.03
N ASP A 30 7.00 -18.21 3.11
CA ASP A 30 6.24 -19.47 3.13
C ASP A 30 4.77 -19.30 2.66
N TRP A 31 4.38 -18.08 2.24
CA TRP A 31 3.09 -17.77 1.61
C TRP A 31 3.28 -17.02 0.29
N LEU A 32 2.21 -16.99 -0.53
CA LEU A 32 2.13 -16.15 -1.73
C LEU A 32 1.23 -14.95 -1.48
N GLY A 33 1.49 -13.85 -2.19
CA GLY A 33 0.73 -12.60 -2.10
C GLY A 33 1.54 -11.42 -1.56
N GLY A 34 2.68 -11.68 -0.92
CA GLY A 34 3.50 -10.66 -0.26
C GLY A 34 2.66 -9.91 0.79
N HIS A 35 2.38 -8.63 0.55
CA HIS A 35 1.50 -7.82 1.40
C HIS A 35 0.03 -8.29 1.40
N ALA A 36 -0.44 -9.04 0.40
CA ALA A 36 -1.72 -9.74 0.48
C ALA A 36 -1.56 -10.98 1.38
N ASN A 37 -1.67 -10.76 2.69
CA ASN A 37 -1.40 -11.74 3.71
C ASN A 37 -2.59 -11.88 4.66
N THR A 38 -3.24 -13.03 4.60
CA THR A 38 -4.38 -13.39 5.44
C THR A 38 -4.00 -14.48 6.42
N VAL A 39 -4.40 -14.32 7.68
CA VAL A 39 -4.20 -15.34 8.71
C VAL A 39 -5.51 -15.79 9.34
N ASP A 40 -5.58 -17.06 9.71
CA ASP A 40 -6.73 -17.61 10.42
C ASP A 40 -6.59 -17.39 11.92
N VAL A 41 -7.59 -16.76 12.52
CA VAL A 41 -7.67 -16.49 13.96
C VAL A 41 -8.77 -17.35 14.56
N GLU A 42 -8.40 -18.16 15.55
CA GLU A 42 -9.37 -18.93 16.31
C GLU A 42 -10.30 -18.00 17.12
N CYS A 43 -11.59 -18.08 16.81
CA CYS A 43 -12.66 -17.32 17.43
C CYS A 43 -13.80 -18.26 17.86
N PRO A 44 -14.68 -17.83 18.79
CA PRO A 44 -15.81 -18.65 19.24
C PRO A 44 -16.75 -19.12 18.12
N GLU A 45 -16.82 -18.37 17.02
CA GLU A 45 -17.63 -18.67 15.85
C GLU A 45 -16.93 -19.58 14.82
N GLY A 46 -15.69 -19.99 15.10
CA GLY A 46 -14.80 -20.73 14.21
C GLY A 46 -13.62 -19.88 13.73
N PRO A 47 -12.72 -20.44 12.90
CA PRO A 47 -11.60 -19.70 12.33
C PRO A 47 -12.06 -18.51 11.49
N ILE A 48 -11.50 -17.33 11.76
CA ILE A 48 -11.78 -16.10 11.03
C ILE A 48 -10.53 -15.67 10.26
N ALA A 49 -10.66 -15.54 8.95
CA ALA A 49 -9.61 -15.03 8.08
C ALA A 49 -9.45 -13.51 8.25
N VAL A 50 -8.25 -13.05 8.63
CA VAL A 50 -7.94 -11.65 8.88
C VAL A 50 -6.75 -11.21 8.05
N ASP A 51 -6.93 -10.16 7.26
CA ASP A 51 -5.87 -9.55 6.47
C ASP A 51 -4.96 -8.69 7.35
N THR A 52 -3.65 -8.75 7.06
CA THR A 52 -2.61 -8.10 7.88
C THR A 52 -1.74 -7.11 7.11
N GLY A 53 -1.92 -7.00 5.79
CA GLY A 53 -1.27 -6.01 4.93
C GLY A 53 -2.27 -5.33 4.00
N PHE A 54 -2.55 -5.92 2.84
CA PHE A 54 -3.59 -5.47 1.93
C PHE A 54 -4.96 -5.96 2.39
N ILE A 55 -5.82 -5.02 2.82
CA ILE A 55 -7.12 -5.33 3.43
C ILE A 55 -8.27 -4.84 2.54
N VAL A 56 -8.14 -3.66 1.92
CA VAL A 56 -9.24 -2.95 1.29
C VAL A 56 -8.86 -2.33 -0.05
N TYR A 57 -9.85 -2.17 -0.91
CA TYR A 57 -9.74 -1.44 -2.17
C TYR A 57 -11.01 -0.64 -2.43
N ASN A 58 -10.96 0.31 -3.36
CA ASN A 58 -12.16 0.97 -3.86
C ASN A 58 -12.25 0.83 -5.39
N PRO A 59 -13.37 0.36 -5.97
CA PRO A 59 -13.41 0.00 -7.39
C PRO A 59 -13.02 1.13 -8.35
N GLY A 60 -13.37 2.38 -8.02
CA GLY A 60 -13.04 3.54 -8.84
C GLY A 60 -11.53 3.82 -8.96
N ASN A 61 -10.74 3.41 -7.96
CA ASN A 61 -9.29 3.59 -7.98
C ASN A 61 -8.50 2.30 -8.19
N TYR A 62 -9.18 1.16 -8.29
CA TYR A 62 -8.56 -0.15 -8.45
C TYR A 62 -9.23 -0.88 -9.62
N PRO A 63 -9.23 -0.29 -10.83
CA PRO A 63 -9.99 -0.82 -11.95
C PRO A 63 -9.45 -2.17 -12.44
N ASN A 64 -8.13 -2.38 -12.50
CA ASN A 64 -7.58 -3.68 -12.88
C ASN A 64 -7.81 -4.72 -11.80
N PHE A 65 -7.65 -4.36 -10.52
CA PHE A 65 -7.90 -5.31 -9.43
C PHE A 65 -9.38 -5.70 -9.36
N THR A 66 -10.30 -4.75 -9.61
CA THR A 66 -11.73 -5.05 -9.72
C THR A 66 -12.00 -6.01 -10.88
N ALA A 67 -11.46 -5.72 -12.06
CA ALA A 67 -11.63 -6.58 -13.23
C ALA A 67 -11.00 -7.98 -13.03
N LEU A 68 -9.89 -8.07 -12.29
CA LEU A 68 -9.26 -9.34 -11.93
C LEU A 68 -10.17 -10.15 -11.00
N LEU A 69 -10.72 -9.54 -9.95
CA LEU A 69 -11.65 -10.24 -9.04
C LEU A 69 -12.89 -10.73 -9.79
N ASP A 70 -13.45 -9.90 -10.69
CA ASP A 70 -14.58 -10.28 -11.53
C ASP A 70 -14.23 -11.45 -12.46
N HIS A 71 -13.05 -11.42 -13.08
CA HIS A 71 -12.55 -12.50 -13.94
C HIS A 71 -12.37 -13.82 -13.18
N LEU A 72 -11.77 -13.77 -11.99
CA LEU A 72 -11.54 -14.92 -11.13
C LEU A 72 -12.80 -15.36 -10.36
N MET A 73 -13.92 -14.62 -10.50
CA MET A 73 -15.16 -14.83 -9.75
C MET A 73 -14.95 -14.79 -8.23
N VAL A 74 -14.04 -13.96 -7.74
CA VAL A 74 -13.72 -13.81 -6.31
C VAL A 74 -14.59 -12.70 -5.73
N PRO A 75 -15.53 -13.01 -4.82
CA PRO A 75 -16.43 -12.01 -4.28
C PRO A 75 -15.72 -11.06 -3.30
N SER A 76 -16.15 -9.80 -3.32
CA SER A 76 -15.80 -8.80 -2.30
C SER A 76 -17.07 -8.22 -1.67
N VAL A 77 -16.96 -7.73 -0.45
CA VAL A 77 -18.07 -7.12 0.31
C VAL A 77 -17.74 -5.69 0.69
N ASP A 78 -18.79 -4.92 1.03
CA ASP A 78 -18.60 -3.55 1.49
C ASP A 78 -17.73 -3.50 2.76
N SER A 79 -16.87 -2.49 2.79
CA SER A 79 -15.96 -2.18 3.88
C SER A 79 -16.20 -0.73 4.33
N ASP A 80 -16.14 -0.51 5.64
CA ASP A 80 -16.17 0.84 6.20
C ASP A 80 -14.75 1.40 6.31
N MET A 81 -14.58 2.67 5.94
CA MET A 81 -13.29 3.38 6.00
C MET A 81 -13.34 4.60 6.95
N SER A 82 -14.08 4.48 8.06
CA SER A 82 -14.16 5.56 9.04
C SER A 82 -12.82 5.78 9.76
N LEU A 83 -12.51 7.05 10.00
CA LEU A 83 -11.30 7.49 10.73
C LEU A 83 -11.67 7.86 12.17
N GLY A 84 -10.89 7.35 13.12
CA GLY A 84 -10.86 7.77 14.52
C GLY A 84 -9.56 8.49 14.83
N VAL A 85 -9.64 9.57 15.60
CA VAL A 85 -8.48 10.35 16.06
C VAL A 85 -8.47 10.32 17.57
N SER A 86 -7.34 9.93 18.16
CA SER A 86 -7.07 10.07 19.59
C SER A 86 -5.69 10.69 19.79
N VAL A 87 -5.64 11.91 20.31
CA VAL A 87 -4.42 12.69 20.53
C VAL A 87 -4.23 12.96 22.01
N GLY A 88 -2.99 12.89 22.49
CA GLY A 88 -2.63 13.26 23.85
C GLY A 88 -3.27 12.35 24.88
N ASP A 89 -3.22 11.03 24.62
CA ASP A 89 -3.81 10.03 25.51
C ASP A 89 -5.31 10.29 25.78
N GLY A 90 -6.05 10.59 24.70
CA GLY A 90 -7.48 10.90 24.73
C GLY A 90 -7.83 12.33 25.17
N ARG A 91 -6.86 13.26 25.18
CA ARG A 91 -7.07 14.71 25.34
C ARG A 91 -8.01 15.22 24.25
N ILE A 92 -7.82 14.85 23.00
CA ILE A 92 -8.78 15.13 21.93
C ILE A 92 -9.14 13.81 21.26
N GLU A 93 -10.45 13.53 21.20
CA GLU A 93 -10.97 12.36 20.50
C GLU A 93 -12.21 12.71 19.67
N TYR A 94 -12.21 12.27 18.41
CA TYR A 94 -13.36 12.37 17.51
C TYR A 94 -13.21 11.36 16.37
N SER A 95 -14.30 11.02 15.71
CA SER A 95 -14.27 10.17 14.53
C SER A 95 -15.20 10.64 13.43
N SER A 96 -14.97 10.14 12.22
CA SER A 96 -15.83 10.37 11.05
C SER A 96 -17.04 9.45 11.01
N ARG A 97 -17.30 8.66 12.06
CA ARG A 97 -18.51 7.85 12.17
C ARG A 97 -19.72 8.74 12.47
N PRO A 98 -20.96 8.26 12.21
CA PRO A 98 -22.16 8.93 12.69
C PRO A 98 -22.06 9.25 14.18
N PHE A 99 -22.31 10.52 14.55
CA PHE A 99 -22.14 11.07 15.92
C PHE A 99 -20.71 11.03 16.51
N GLY A 100 -19.73 10.51 15.76
CA GLY A 100 -18.34 10.34 16.17
C GLY A 100 -17.60 11.65 16.42
N LEU A 101 -17.98 12.74 15.74
CA LEU A 101 -17.43 14.08 15.97
C LEU A 101 -17.59 14.54 17.44
N PHE A 102 -18.64 14.07 18.11
CA PHE A 102 -18.94 14.37 19.51
C PHE A 102 -18.84 13.13 20.40
N GLY A 103 -18.13 12.09 19.95
CA GLY A 103 -17.80 10.92 20.76
C GLY A 103 -17.14 11.32 22.09
N GLN A 104 -16.45 12.45 22.10
CA GLN A 104 -16.05 13.21 23.28
C GLN A 104 -16.97 14.42 23.49
N LYS A 105 -17.92 14.31 24.43
CA LYS A 105 -18.96 15.33 24.69
C LYS A 105 -18.44 16.76 24.95
N ARG A 106 -17.27 16.90 25.59
CA ARG A 106 -16.67 18.23 25.85
C ARG A 106 -16.33 19.02 24.58
N ASN A 107 -16.21 18.35 23.43
CA ASN A 107 -15.93 19.01 22.15
C ASN A 107 -17.10 19.90 21.69
N LEU A 108 -18.33 19.66 22.18
CA LEU A 108 -19.50 20.50 21.89
C LEU A 108 -19.31 21.96 22.32
N VAL A 109 -18.60 22.20 23.43
CA VAL A 109 -18.38 23.53 24.00
C VAL A 109 -16.95 24.03 23.83
N ASN A 110 -16.12 23.32 23.05
CA ASN A 110 -14.71 23.66 22.88
C ASN A 110 -14.51 24.53 21.62
N PRO A 111 -14.26 25.85 21.75
CA PRO A 111 -14.12 26.74 20.60
C PRO A 111 -12.88 26.40 19.75
N ARG A 112 -11.80 25.89 20.35
CA ARG A 112 -10.62 25.41 19.61
C ARG A 112 -10.96 24.23 18.71
N PHE A 113 -11.80 23.31 19.18
CA PHE A 113 -12.25 22.15 18.40
C PHE A 113 -13.10 22.59 17.21
N TRP A 114 -14.06 23.49 17.41
CA TRP A 114 -14.89 24.01 16.31
C TRP A 114 -14.07 24.77 15.27
N ARG A 115 -13.07 25.55 15.69
CA ARG A 115 -12.12 26.18 14.77
C ARG A 115 -11.34 25.15 13.95
N MET A 116 -10.87 24.08 14.58
CA MET A 116 -10.20 22.97 13.89
C MET A 116 -11.14 22.33 12.85
N ILE A 117 -12.39 22.02 13.20
CA ILE A 117 -13.36 21.45 12.26
C ILE A 117 -13.61 22.39 11.07
N ALA A 118 -13.79 23.68 11.32
CA ALA A 118 -13.97 24.68 10.26
C ALA A 118 -12.74 24.74 9.33
N ASP A 119 -11.53 24.70 9.91
CA ASP A 119 -10.29 24.67 9.15
C ASP A 119 -10.12 23.37 8.36
N ILE A 120 -10.54 22.20 8.88
CA ILE A 120 -10.54 20.92 8.14
C ILE A 120 -11.40 21.04 6.88
N VAL A 121 -12.63 21.56 7.04
CA VAL A 121 -13.55 21.74 5.91
C VAL A 121 -12.95 22.68 4.87
N LYS A 122 -12.42 23.82 5.31
CA LYS A 122 -11.77 24.80 4.44
C LYS A 122 -10.55 24.21 3.74
N PHE A 123 -9.71 23.47 4.47
CA PHE A 123 -8.50 22.82 3.95
C PHE A 123 -8.87 21.84 2.84
N TYR A 124 -9.83 20.94 3.09
CA TYR A 124 -10.29 19.99 2.08
C TYR A 124 -10.90 20.65 0.84
N GLN A 125 -11.64 21.75 1.00
CA GLN A 125 -12.17 22.50 -0.13
C GLN A 125 -11.05 23.13 -0.97
N VAL A 126 -10.08 23.76 -0.33
CA VAL A 126 -8.94 24.40 -1.00
C VAL A 126 -8.10 23.35 -1.71
N THR A 127 -7.69 22.28 -1.02
CA THR A 127 -6.81 21.26 -1.59
C THR A 127 -7.48 20.50 -2.73
N ARG A 128 -8.79 20.23 -2.66
CA ARG A 128 -9.53 19.59 -3.76
C ARG A 128 -9.55 20.42 -5.05
N GLY A 129 -9.41 21.74 -4.94
CA GLY A 129 -9.35 22.65 -6.09
C GLY A 129 -7.96 22.83 -6.68
N LEU A 130 -6.92 22.21 -6.12
CA LEU A 130 -5.55 22.35 -6.61
C LEU A 130 -5.29 21.38 -7.77
N ASP A 131 -4.50 21.86 -8.73
CA ASP A 131 -3.86 21.02 -9.75
C ASP A 131 -2.52 20.50 -9.20
N GLU A 132 -2.25 19.21 -9.38
CA GLU A 132 -0.98 18.60 -8.99
C GLU A 132 0.24 19.34 -9.55
N ARG A 133 0.13 19.90 -10.76
CA ARG A 133 1.20 20.63 -11.43
C ARG A 133 1.55 21.95 -10.73
N THR A 134 0.60 22.56 -10.00
CA THR A 134 0.85 23.84 -9.31
C THR A 134 1.55 23.65 -7.97
N VAL A 135 1.61 22.42 -7.46
CA VAL A 135 2.20 22.07 -6.16
C VAL A 135 3.36 21.09 -6.26
N ASP A 136 3.90 20.89 -7.47
CA ASP A 136 4.92 19.88 -7.75
C ASP A 136 6.25 20.13 -7.00
N ALA A 137 6.62 21.40 -6.89
CA ALA A 137 7.90 21.83 -6.31
C ALA A 137 7.83 22.23 -4.82
N ILE A 138 6.69 22.03 -4.15
CA ILE A 138 6.54 22.40 -2.74
C ILE A 138 6.26 21.18 -1.85
N SER A 139 6.72 21.28 -0.61
CA SER A 139 6.42 20.33 0.44
C SER A 139 5.06 20.59 1.10
N LEU A 140 4.51 19.58 1.76
CA LEU A 140 3.29 19.73 2.58
C LEU A 140 3.49 20.80 3.67
N GLY A 141 4.67 20.84 4.30
CA GLY A 141 5.00 21.84 5.33
C GLY A 141 4.94 23.26 4.79
N GLU A 142 5.57 23.54 3.65
CA GLU A 142 5.52 24.86 3.02
C GLU A 142 4.09 25.27 2.63
N PHE A 143 3.29 24.32 2.13
CA PHE A 143 1.88 24.58 1.83
C PHE A 143 1.09 24.96 3.09
N LEU A 144 1.33 24.25 4.20
CA LEU A 144 0.67 24.51 5.46
C LEU A 144 1.11 25.86 6.08
N ASP A 145 2.39 26.17 6.03
CA ASP A 145 2.93 27.39 6.62
C ASP A 145 2.47 28.65 5.86
N ARG A 146 2.28 28.56 4.53
CA ARG A 146 1.74 29.66 3.71
C ARG A 146 0.23 29.88 3.88
N GLY A 147 -0.52 28.84 4.24
CA GLY A 147 -1.98 28.86 4.26
C GLY A 147 -2.63 29.49 5.50
N GLY A 148 -1.84 29.85 6.52
CA GLY A 148 -2.35 30.47 7.75
C GLY A 148 -3.31 29.57 8.55
N TRP A 149 -3.15 28.26 8.44
CA TRP A 149 -3.99 27.25 9.10
C TRP A 149 -3.85 27.28 10.62
N SER A 150 -4.90 26.92 11.37
CA SER A 150 -4.74 26.79 12.81
C SER A 150 -3.77 25.68 13.17
N ARG A 151 -3.05 25.90 14.28
CA ARG A 151 -2.18 24.88 14.89
C ARG A 151 -2.92 23.57 15.16
N ALA A 152 -4.20 23.64 15.55
CA ALA A 152 -5.02 22.46 15.77
C ALA A 152 -5.23 21.64 14.49
N LEU A 153 -5.53 22.28 13.34
CA LEU A 153 -5.62 21.57 12.05
C LEU A 153 -4.29 20.88 11.71
N VAL A 154 -3.18 21.61 11.79
CA VAL A 154 -1.86 21.11 11.38
C VAL A 154 -1.38 19.97 12.29
N GLU A 155 -1.38 20.22 13.59
CA GLU A 155 -0.74 19.36 14.59
C GLU A 155 -1.65 18.29 15.18
N GLU A 156 -2.97 18.43 15.11
CA GLU A 156 -3.93 17.48 15.70
C GLU A 156 -4.74 16.72 14.64
N HIS A 157 -4.60 17.08 13.35
CA HIS A 157 -5.30 16.40 12.25
C HIS A 157 -4.42 16.05 11.05
N VAL A 158 -3.87 17.03 10.33
CA VAL A 158 -3.22 16.80 9.03
C VAL A 158 -1.91 16.03 9.16
N LEU A 159 -0.91 16.59 9.86
CA LEU A 159 0.38 15.91 10.01
C LEU A 159 0.22 14.55 10.71
N PRO A 160 -0.55 14.44 11.81
CA PRO A 160 -0.76 13.16 12.44
C PRO A 160 -1.42 12.09 11.55
N MET A 161 -2.46 12.44 10.81
CA MET A 161 -3.13 11.51 9.89
C MET A 161 -2.17 11.06 8.79
N CYS A 162 -1.40 11.98 8.24
CA CYS A 162 -0.46 11.68 7.17
C CYS A 162 0.68 10.79 7.66
N ALA A 163 1.31 11.16 8.78
CA ALA A 163 2.39 10.37 9.37
C ALA A 163 1.92 8.97 9.79
N ALA A 164 0.64 8.80 10.14
CA ALA A 164 -0.01 7.51 10.30
C ALA A 164 -0.14 6.72 8.98
N ILE A 165 -0.61 7.35 7.89
CA ILE A 165 -0.79 6.71 6.58
C ILE A 165 0.54 6.24 5.99
N TRP A 166 1.58 7.08 6.08
CA TRP A 166 2.89 6.82 5.47
C TRP A 166 3.92 6.30 6.47
N SER A 167 3.49 5.93 7.68
CA SER A 167 4.35 5.36 8.72
C SER A 167 5.64 6.15 8.95
N THR A 168 5.50 7.47 9.02
CA THR A 168 6.61 8.42 9.11
C THR A 168 6.41 9.31 10.34
N THR A 169 7.37 10.17 10.64
CA THR A 169 7.25 11.17 11.72
C THR A 169 6.54 12.43 11.20
N SER A 170 6.02 13.27 12.12
CA SER A 170 5.40 14.55 11.72
C SER A 170 6.40 15.48 11.04
N ASP A 171 7.69 15.42 11.43
CA ASP A 171 8.75 16.25 10.86
C ASP A 171 9.12 15.80 9.44
N GLN A 172 9.25 14.50 9.22
CA GLN A 172 9.42 13.95 7.86
C GLN A 172 8.20 14.27 6.98
N MET A 173 6.99 14.20 7.55
CA MET A 173 5.77 14.51 6.84
C MET A 173 5.68 15.97 6.38
N ARG A 174 6.29 16.92 7.10
CA ARG A 174 6.43 18.30 6.63
C ARG A 174 7.29 18.41 5.37
N GLN A 175 8.25 17.52 5.18
CA GLN A 175 9.13 17.51 4.00
C GLN A 175 8.52 16.72 2.83
N TYR A 176 7.41 16.01 3.06
CA TYR A 176 6.79 15.17 2.04
C TYR A 176 6.25 16.00 0.86
N PRO A 177 6.38 15.53 -0.39
CA PRO A 177 5.90 16.27 -1.55
C PRO A 177 4.39 16.54 -1.48
N MET A 178 3.97 17.79 -1.68
CA MET A 178 2.55 18.17 -1.65
C MET A 178 1.76 17.49 -2.77
N ARG A 179 2.40 17.26 -3.93
CA ARG A 179 1.82 16.46 -5.03
C ARG A 179 1.45 15.04 -4.61
N SER A 180 2.35 14.35 -3.91
CA SER A 180 2.10 12.99 -3.40
C SER A 180 0.96 12.97 -2.38
N PHE A 181 0.93 13.96 -1.48
CA PHE A 181 -0.20 14.14 -0.55
C PHE A 181 -1.53 14.32 -1.29
N LEU A 182 -1.59 15.25 -2.25
CA LEU A 182 -2.80 15.59 -2.99
C LEU A 182 -3.35 14.39 -3.77
N ARG A 183 -2.46 13.67 -4.46
CA ARG A 183 -2.77 12.43 -5.19
C ARG A 183 -3.42 11.41 -4.28
N PHE A 184 -2.77 11.07 -3.17
CA PHE A 184 -3.26 10.07 -2.22
C PHE A 184 -4.63 10.45 -1.69
N PHE A 185 -4.77 11.66 -1.16
CA PHE A 185 -5.99 12.12 -0.51
C PHE A 185 -7.16 12.22 -1.50
N THR A 186 -6.88 12.54 -2.77
CA THR A 186 -7.89 12.55 -3.84
C THR A 186 -8.30 11.13 -4.22
N SER A 187 -7.35 10.23 -4.47
CA SER A 187 -7.62 8.83 -4.82
C SER A 187 -8.30 8.05 -3.68
N HIS A 188 -8.17 8.47 -2.43
CA HIS A 188 -8.82 7.79 -1.30
C HIS A 188 -10.15 8.45 -0.90
N GLY A 189 -10.52 9.55 -1.56
CA GLY A 189 -11.69 10.35 -1.20
C GLY A 189 -11.58 10.97 0.20
N LEU A 190 -10.37 11.12 0.75
CA LEU A 190 -10.14 11.69 2.08
C LEU A 190 -10.41 13.20 2.11
N LEU A 191 -10.33 13.88 0.97
CA LEU A 191 -10.76 15.28 0.82
C LEU A 191 -12.28 15.45 0.73
N GLN A 192 -13.05 14.35 0.70
CA GLN A 192 -14.50 14.41 0.51
C GLN A 192 -15.22 14.30 1.84
N ILE A 193 -16.09 15.28 2.11
CA ILE A 193 -16.97 15.29 3.29
C ILE A 193 -18.24 14.46 3.03
N ALA A 194 -18.72 14.46 1.78
CA ALA A 194 -19.88 13.69 1.32
C ALA A 194 -19.53 12.93 0.02
N ASN A 195 -20.31 11.90 -0.31
CA ASN A 195 -20.13 11.04 -1.50
C ASN A 195 -18.76 10.37 -1.60
N ARG A 196 -18.21 9.95 -0.44
CA ARG A 196 -16.96 9.18 -0.38
C ARG A 196 -17.07 7.90 -1.21
N PRO A 197 -15.95 7.44 -1.81
CA PRO A 197 -15.94 6.19 -2.54
C PRO A 197 -16.34 5.03 -1.61
N GLN A 198 -17.12 4.09 -2.14
CA GLN A 198 -17.42 2.85 -1.45
C GLN A 198 -16.17 1.97 -1.43
N TRP A 199 -15.71 1.62 -0.23
CA TRP A 199 -14.61 0.69 -0.02
C TRP A 199 -15.13 -0.74 0.02
N ARG A 200 -14.30 -1.68 -0.40
CA ARG A 200 -14.58 -3.11 -0.42
C ARG A 200 -13.40 -3.90 0.14
N THR A 201 -13.69 -5.08 0.67
CA THR A 201 -12.71 -6.06 1.13
C THR A 201 -12.99 -7.40 0.47
N VAL A 202 -11.96 -8.20 0.20
CA VAL A 202 -12.13 -9.53 -0.37
C VAL A 202 -12.79 -10.45 0.67
N LEU A 203 -13.82 -11.18 0.27
CA LEU A 203 -14.47 -12.16 1.16
C LEU A 203 -13.54 -13.35 1.36
N GLY A 204 -13.27 -13.72 2.62
CA GLY A 204 -12.27 -14.75 2.94
C GLY A 204 -10.84 -14.21 3.08
N GLY A 205 -10.66 -12.89 2.91
CA GLY A 205 -9.37 -12.22 2.95
C GLY A 205 -8.67 -12.19 1.60
N SER A 206 -7.61 -11.38 1.51
CA SER A 206 -6.80 -11.21 0.31
C SER A 206 -6.20 -12.52 -0.22
N ARG A 207 -5.91 -13.50 0.63
CA ARG A 207 -5.49 -14.85 0.24
C ARG A 207 -6.44 -15.49 -0.78
N SER A 208 -7.74 -15.23 -0.73
CA SER A 208 -8.72 -15.85 -1.63
C SER A 208 -8.49 -15.50 -3.10
N TYR A 209 -8.09 -14.26 -3.42
CA TYR A 209 -7.78 -13.92 -4.82
C TYR A 209 -6.44 -14.50 -5.25
N VAL A 210 -5.46 -14.59 -4.33
CA VAL A 210 -4.17 -15.21 -4.60
C VAL A 210 -4.36 -16.69 -4.93
N GLU A 211 -5.15 -17.42 -4.15
CA GLU A 211 -5.50 -18.82 -4.39
C GLU A 211 -6.23 -19.01 -5.73
N ALA A 212 -7.21 -18.15 -6.04
CA ALA A 212 -7.94 -18.22 -7.30
C ALA A 212 -7.03 -17.94 -8.51
N LEU A 213 -6.14 -16.94 -8.40
CA LEU A 213 -5.15 -16.62 -9.44
C LEU A 213 -4.21 -17.82 -9.66
N MET A 214 -3.72 -18.42 -8.57
CA MET A 214 -2.88 -19.61 -8.63
C MET A 214 -3.57 -20.82 -9.24
N ALA A 215 -4.86 -21.02 -8.94
CA ALA A 215 -5.65 -22.09 -9.54
C ALA A 215 -5.82 -21.90 -11.06
N ASP A 216 -5.99 -20.66 -11.50
CA ASP A 216 -6.14 -20.32 -12.92
C ASP A 216 -4.81 -20.38 -13.71
N ILE A 217 -3.66 -20.20 -13.04
CA ILE A 217 -2.33 -20.53 -13.58
C ILE A 217 -2.17 -22.05 -13.75
N GLY A 218 -2.67 -22.83 -12.79
CA GLY A 218 -2.59 -24.29 -12.79
C GLY A 218 -1.15 -24.80 -12.64
N THR A 219 -0.83 -25.88 -13.35
CA THR A 219 0.51 -26.53 -13.32
C THR A 219 1.56 -25.85 -14.20
N ALA A 220 1.19 -24.77 -14.90
CA ALA A 220 2.09 -24.05 -15.81
C ALA A 220 3.21 -23.29 -15.08
N MET A 221 3.10 -23.13 -13.76
CA MET A 221 4.09 -22.43 -12.95
C MET A 221 4.71 -23.34 -11.91
N GLN A 222 6.03 -23.48 -11.98
CA GLN A 222 6.81 -24.16 -10.98
C GLN A 222 7.22 -23.18 -9.87
N ARG A 223 7.34 -23.66 -8.63
CA ARG A 223 7.83 -22.85 -7.51
C ARG A 223 9.25 -23.27 -7.14
N ARG A 224 10.05 -22.29 -6.74
CA ARG A 224 11.41 -22.45 -6.22
C ARG A 224 11.57 -21.67 -4.91
N PRO A 225 12.58 -22.02 -4.09
CA PRO A 225 13.00 -21.20 -2.96
C PRO A 225 13.36 -19.77 -3.37
N ALA A 226 13.63 -18.91 -2.38
CA ALA A 226 14.04 -17.53 -2.61
C ALA A 226 15.19 -17.44 -3.62
N ALA A 227 15.10 -16.52 -4.58
CA ALA A 227 16.26 -16.14 -5.37
C ALA A 227 17.26 -15.38 -4.47
N THR A 228 18.54 -15.60 -4.71
CA THR A 228 19.65 -15.03 -3.93
C THR A 228 20.63 -14.24 -4.79
N GLY A 229 20.65 -14.49 -6.09
CA GLY A 229 21.48 -13.78 -7.06
C GLY A 229 20.96 -13.98 -8.49
N ILE A 230 21.19 -12.98 -9.32
CA ILE A 230 20.79 -12.92 -10.72
C ILE A 230 22.01 -12.44 -11.52
N SER A 231 22.51 -13.29 -12.40
CA SER A 231 23.62 -12.98 -13.30
C SER A 231 23.20 -13.09 -14.76
N ARG A 232 23.69 -12.18 -15.60
CA ARG A 232 23.19 -12.01 -16.98
C ARG A 232 24.34 -12.11 -17.98
N GLN A 233 24.47 -13.28 -18.62
CA GLN A 233 25.60 -13.59 -19.49
C GLN A 233 25.13 -14.23 -20.80
N GLY A 234 25.70 -13.78 -21.93
CA GLY A 234 25.46 -14.42 -23.23
C GLY A 234 24.02 -14.33 -23.73
N GLY A 235 23.25 -13.32 -23.29
CA GLY A 235 21.82 -13.17 -23.65
C GLY A 235 20.89 -14.10 -22.86
N LEU A 236 21.37 -14.71 -21.78
CA LEU A 236 20.60 -15.54 -20.86
C LEU A 236 20.70 -14.99 -19.44
N VAL A 237 19.73 -15.36 -18.62
CA VAL A 237 19.66 -15.03 -17.20
C VAL A 237 19.85 -16.28 -16.37
N MET A 238 20.75 -16.24 -15.40
CA MET A 238 20.96 -17.29 -14.41
C MET A 238 20.42 -16.82 -13.07
N VAL A 239 19.62 -17.66 -12.41
CA VAL A 239 19.06 -17.37 -11.09
C VAL A 239 19.58 -18.41 -10.11
N ASP A 240 20.23 -17.95 -9.04
CA ASP A 240 20.66 -18.75 -7.91
C ASP A 240 19.60 -18.72 -6.81
N ASP A 241 19.27 -19.87 -6.23
CA ASP A 241 18.28 -19.98 -5.16
C ASP A 241 18.89 -20.31 -3.79
N ALA A 242 18.09 -20.08 -2.74
CA ALA A 242 18.49 -20.30 -1.36
C ALA A 242 18.75 -21.77 -0.99
N ALA A 243 18.36 -22.72 -1.84
CA ALA A 243 18.70 -24.15 -1.70
C ALA A 243 20.00 -24.53 -2.43
N GLY A 244 20.70 -23.56 -3.03
CA GLY A 244 21.92 -23.79 -3.80
C GLY A 244 21.66 -24.26 -5.24
N GLY A 245 20.41 -24.18 -5.70
CA GLY A 245 20.04 -24.43 -7.09
C GLY A 245 20.44 -23.26 -8.00
N ARG A 246 20.72 -23.60 -9.26
CA ARG A 246 20.94 -22.62 -10.34
C ARG A 246 20.16 -23.05 -11.56
N GLU A 247 19.35 -22.14 -12.09
CA GLU A 247 18.58 -22.36 -13.31
C GLU A 247 18.80 -21.24 -14.32
N VAL A 248 18.61 -21.57 -15.60
CA VAL A 248 18.87 -20.69 -16.74
C VAL A 248 17.56 -20.35 -17.44
N PHE A 249 17.39 -19.08 -17.74
CA PHE A 249 16.18 -18.52 -18.35
C PHE A 249 16.54 -17.60 -19.51
N THR A 250 15.58 -17.39 -20.41
CA THR A 250 15.69 -16.36 -21.44
C THR A 250 15.49 -14.96 -20.86
N ASP A 251 14.58 -14.82 -19.90
CA ASP A 251 14.15 -13.56 -19.31
C ASP A 251 13.82 -13.73 -17.83
N VAL A 252 14.00 -12.65 -17.07
CA VAL A 252 13.60 -12.53 -15.67
C VAL A 252 12.68 -11.33 -15.45
N VAL A 253 11.59 -11.54 -14.72
CA VAL A 253 10.73 -10.47 -14.21
C VAL A 253 10.92 -10.38 -12.70
N ILE A 254 11.35 -9.23 -12.21
CA ILE A 254 11.57 -8.98 -10.78
C ILE A 254 10.39 -8.16 -10.25
N GLY A 255 9.51 -8.84 -9.51
CA GLY A 255 8.32 -8.33 -8.83
C GLY A 255 8.52 -8.02 -7.35
N ALA A 256 9.77 -7.76 -6.94
CA ALA A 256 10.19 -7.41 -5.59
C ALA A 256 10.29 -5.88 -5.39
N HIS A 257 10.63 -5.42 -4.18
CA HIS A 257 10.94 -4.01 -3.97
C HIS A 257 12.16 -3.57 -4.79
N ALA A 258 12.30 -2.27 -5.09
CA ALA A 258 13.35 -1.80 -6.01
C ALA A 258 14.76 -1.98 -5.43
N ASP A 259 14.90 -1.83 -4.11
CA ASP A 259 16.15 -2.07 -3.38
C ASP A 259 16.49 -3.57 -3.33
N GLU A 260 15.50 -4.43 -3.09
CA GLU A 260 15.65 -5.90 -3.18
C GLU A 260 16.02 -6.32 -4.61
N ALA A 261 15.35 -5.78 -5.61
CA ALA A 261 15.63 -6.03 -7.02
C ALA A 261 17.08 -5.64 -7.36
N LEU A 262 17.53 -4.47 -6.91
CA LEU A 262 18.91 -4.03 -7.11
C LEU A 262 19.91 -4.94 -6.38
N GLY A 263 19.58 -5.36 -5.16
CA GLY A 263 20.42 -6.25 -4.35
C GLY A 263 20.55 -7.68 -4.90
N LEU A 264 19.57 -8.12 -5.70
CA LEU A 264 19.60 -9.43 -6.37
C LEU A 264 20.44 -9.44 -7.64
N LEU A 265 20.76 -8.30 -8.24
CA LEU A 265 21.57 -8.25 -9.46
C LEU A 265 23.05 -8.34 -9.11
N ASP A 266 23.74 -9.36 -9.62
CA ASP A 266 25.19 -9.54 -9.41
C ASP A 266 26.02 -8.53 -10.22
N ASP A 267 25.43 -8.01 -11.29
CA ASP A 267 26.09 -7.14 -12.26
C ASP A 267 25.22 -5.93 -12.66
N PRO A 268 24.70 -5.13 -11.70
CA PRO A 268 23.79 -4.06 -12.04
C PRO A 268 24.47 -3.03 -12.95
N SER A 269 23.74 -2.45 -13.89
CA SER A 269 24.22 -1.31 -14.68
C SER A 269 24.19 -0.03 -13.85
N ASP A 270 24.81 1.03 -14.36
CA ASP A 270 24.75 2.34 -13.69
C ASP A 270 23.35 2.94 -13.72
N ASP A 271 22.57 2.67 -14.77
CA ASP A 271 21.17 3.08 -14.85
C ASP A 271 20.30 2.31 -13.85
N GLU A 272 20.53 1.01 -13.67
CA GLU A 272 19.84 0.19 -12.66
C GLU A 272 20.15 0.68 -11.25
N ARG A 273 21.43 0.96 -10.95
CA ARG A 273 21.84 1.55 -9.66
C ARG A 273 21.19 2.90 -9.42
N ALA A 274 21.20 3.78 -10.41
CA ALA A 274 20.68 5.14 -10.28
C ALA A 274 19.16 5.17 -10.06
N VAL A 275 18.41 4.37 -10.84
CA VAL A 275 16.95 4.38 -10.81
C VAL A 275 16.40 3.56 -9.64
N LEU A 276 16.82 2.29 -9.50
CA LEU A 276 16.29 1.41 -8.44
C LEU A 276 16.76 1.87 -7.06
N GLY A 277 18.00 2.38 -6.95
CA GLY A 277 18.57 2.88 -5.70
C GLY A 277 17.93 4.19 -5.19
N ALA A 278 17.10 4.86 -5.99
CA ALA A 278 16.38 6.06 -5.56
C ALA A 278 15.16 5.75 -4.68
N PHE A 279 14.63 4.53 -4.74
CA PHE A 279 13.48 4.12 -3.95
C PHE A 279 13.93 3.67 -2.57
N ARG A 280 13.45 4.37 -1.53
CA ARG A 280 13.74 4.04 -0.13
C ARG A 280 12.53 3.42 0.53
N TYR A 281 12.78 2.56 1.51
CA TYR A 281 11.74 1.84 2.23
C TYR A 281 11.89 2.05 3.73
N THR A 282 10.75 2.10 4.44
CA THR A 282 10.72 2.22 5.91
C THR A 282 10.13 0.96 6.53
N PRO A 283 10.81 0.33 7.51
CA PRO A 283 10.30 -0.83 8.21
C PRO A 283 9.08 -0.47 9.07
N ASN A 284 8.15 -1.41 9.14
CA ASN A 284 6.86 -1.27 9.79
C ASN A 284 6.49 -2.55 10.51
N VAL A 285 6.19 -2.46 11.80
CA VAL A 285 5.74 -3.62 12.57
C VAL A 285 4.22 -3.63 12.59
N ALA A 286 3.63 -4.69 12.06
CA ALA A 286 2.18 -4.92 12.09
C ALA A 286 1.85 -6.03 13.10
N VAL A 287 1.09 -5.68 14.14
CA VAL A 287 0.71 -6.62 15.20
C VAL A 287 -0.79 -6.84 15.17
N LEU A 288 -1.21 -8.08 14.92
CA LEU A 288 -2.60 -8.52 15.06
C LEU A 288 -2.82 -8.95 16.52
N HIS A 289 -3.79 -8.33 17.19
CA HIS A 289 -4.07 -8.57 18.61
C HIS A 289 -5.53 -8.28 18.97
N ASP A 290 -5.92 -8.55 20.22
CA ASP A 290 -7.23 -8.17 20.77
C ASP A 290 -7.17 -7.19 21.96
N ASP A 291 -6.01 -6.54 22.17
CA ASP A 291 -5.84 -5.50 23.19
C ASP A 291 -6.57 -4.17 22.87
N PRO A 292 -7.62 -3.79 23.62
CA PRO A 292 -8.31 -2.52 23.42
C PRO A 292 -7.50 -1.32 23.93
N ALA A 293 -6.35 -1.53 24.60
CA ALA A 293 -5.48 -0.44 25.02
C ALA A 293 -4.84 0.28 23.83
N LEU A 294 -4.71 -0.38 22.67
CA LEU A 294 -4.26 0.24 21.42
C LEU A 294 -5.46 0.71 20.58
N MET A 295 -6.48 1.27 21.22
CA MET A 295 -7.62 1.90 20.55
C MET A 295 -7.92 3.23 21.26
N PRO A 296 -8.72 4.15 20.66
CA PRO A 296 -9.18 5.34 21.35
C PRO A 296 -9.81 4.99 22.70
N ARG A 297 -9.59 5.82 23.72
CA ARG A 297 -10.08 5.59 25.09
C ARG A 297 -11.60 5.51 25.12
N ARG A 298 -12.27 6.29 24.27
CA ARG A 298 -13.73 6.29 24.15
C ARG A 298 -14.12 5.34 23.03
N ARG A 299 -14.82 4.26 23.39
CA ARG A 299 -15.39 3.30 22.42
C ARG A 299 -16.31 3.95 21.38
N SER A 300 -16.98 5.06 21.73
CA SER A 300 -17.80 5.85 20.79
C SER A 300 -16.99 6.48 19.64
N VAL A 301 -15.67 6.55 19.78
CA VAL A 301 -14.75 7.11 18.77
C VAL A 301 -14.13 6.01 17.90
N TRP A 302 -14.26 4.74 18.28
CA TRP A 302 -13.69 3.63 17.51
C TRP A 302 -14.20 3.64 16.08
N ALA A 303 -13.26 3.59 15.15
CA ALA A 303 -13.48 3.61 13.73
C ALA A 303 -12.71 2.48 13.06
N SER A 304 -12.85 2.31 11.74
CA SER A 304 -12.14 1.26 11.01
C SER A 304 -10.63 1.41 11.07
N TRP A 305 -10.12 2.64 11.08
CA TRP A 305 -8.72 2.94 11.35
C TRP A 305 -8.62 4.10 12.33
N ASN A 306 -7.74 3.96 13.31
CA ASN A 306 -7.65 4.85 14.46
C ASN A 306 -6.22 5.33 14.60
N TYR A 307 -6.03 6.63 14.42
CA TYR A 307 -4.77 7.26 14.75
C TYR A 307 -4.65 7.42 16.27
N ILE A 308 -3.52 6.98 16.82
CA ILE A 308 -3.21 7.06 18.24
C ILE A 308 -1.93 7.89 18.41
N GLY A 309 -2.13 9.16 18.73
CA GLY A 309 -1.09 10.16 18.90
C GLY A 309 -0.71 10.43 20.34
N SER A 310 0.59 10.60 20.57
CA SER A 310 1.09 11.22 21.80
C SER A 310 1.06 12.75 21.67
N ASP A 311 1.12 13.48 22.80
CA ASP A 311 1.29 14.95 22.77
C ASP A 311 2.70 15.37 22.33
N ASP A 312 3.66 14.43 22.28
CA ASP A 312 5.02 14.70 21.81
C ASP A 312 5.11 14.54 20.28
N LEU A 313 4.79 15.62 19.58
CA LEU A 313 4.91 15.71 18.12
C LEU A 313 6.37 15.72 17.63
N ARG A 314 7.35 15.88 18.54
CA ARG A 314 8.79 15.88 18.26
C ARG A 314 9.44 14.53 18.53
N SER A 315 8.64 13.52 18.88
CA SER A 315 9.11 12.14 19.01
C SER A 315 9.55 11.62 17.63
N ASP A 316 10.78 11.09 17.56
CA ASP A 316 11.31 10.39 16.38
C ASP A 316 10.58 9.06 16.08
N ARG A 317 9.63 8.65 16.93
CA ARG A 317 8.86 7.42 16.74
C ARG A 317 7.79 7.59 15.64
N PRO A 318 7.68 6.63 14.70
CA PRO A 318 6.56 6.56 13.77
C PRO A 318 5.21 6.59 14.51
N LEU A 319 4.21 7.16 13.85
CA LEU A 319 2.88 7.25 14.42
C LEU A 319 2.16 5.91 14.41
N CYS A 320 1.44 5.65 15.50
CA CYS A 320 0.69 4.41 15.74
C CYS A 320 -0.69 4.50 15.05
N VAL A 321 -1.03 3.47 14.28
CA VAL A 321 -2.36 3.31 13.67
C VAL A 321 -2.92 1.96 14.05
N SER A 322 -4.15 1.94 14.53
CA SER A 322 -4.84 0.70 14.89
C SER A 322 -6.11 0.53 14.06
N TYR A 323 -6.14 -0.52 13.27
CA TYR A 323 -7.28 -0.91 12.46
C TYR A 323 -8.23 -1.79 13.27
N TRP A 324 -9.51 -1.43 13.32
CA TRP A 324 -10.53 -2.29 13.90
C TRP A 324 -11.05 -3.26 12.84
N MET A 325 -10.44 -4.44 12.80
CA MET A 325 -10.61 -5.41 11.71
C MET A 325 -12.06 -5.90 11.58
N ASN A 326 -12.81 -5.99 12.70
CA ASN A 326 -14.22 -6.36 12.64
C ASN A 326 -15.05 -5.39 11.77
N HIS A 327 -14.70 -4.11 11.81
CA HIS A 327 -15.43 -3.08 11.07
C HIS A 327 -14.85 -2.88 9.67
N LEU A 328 -13.52 -2.87 9.56
CA LEU A 328 -12.80 -2.67 8.31
C LEU A 328 -13.01 -3.85 7.34
N GLN A 329 -12.88 -5.09 7.82
CA GLN A 329 -12.98 -6.31 7.01
C GLN A 329 -14.33 -7.01 7.16
N SER A 330 -15.31 -6.36 7.80
CA SER A 330 -16.66 -6.91 8.01
C SER A 330 -16.67 -8.29 8.69
N LEU A 331 -15.76 -8.53 9.64
CA LEU A 331 -15.59 -9.84 10.29
C LEU A 331 -16.79 -10.19 11.17
N ARG A 332 -17.32 -11.41 10.99
CA ARG A 332 -18.47 -11.93 11.73
C ARG A 332 -18.02 -12.69 12.98
N THR A 333 -17.42 -11.98 13.94
CA THR A 333 -17.04 -12.54 15.24
C THR A 333 -17.27 -11.55 16.38
N ARG A 334 -17.55 -12.07 17.57
CA ARG A 334 -17.62 -11.28 18.81
C ARG A 334 -16.24 -10.83 19.31
N ARG A 335 -15.19 -11.61 19.03
CA ARG A 335 -13.81 -11.24 19.41
C ARG A 335 -13.43 -9.95 18.68
N GLN A 336 -12.99 -8.94 19.42
CA GLN A 336 -12.56 -7.68 18.83
C GLN A 336 -11.12 -7.82 18.39
N LEU A 337 -10.88 -7.75 17.09
CA LEU A 337 -9.56 -7.93 16.49
C LEU A 337 -9.06 -6.59 15.97
N PHE A 338 -7.80 -6.31 16.28
CA PHE A 338 -7.11 -5.09 15.92
C PHE A 338 -5.81 -5.42 15.23
N LEU A 339 -5.52 -4.73 14.13
CA LEU A 339 -4.20 -4.73 13.52
C LEU A 339 -3.56 -3.38 13.82
N THR A 340 -2.50 -3.35 14.61
CA THR A 340 -1.79 -2.12 14.95
C THR A 340 -0.46 -2.04 14.23
N LEU A 341 -0.27 -0.96 13.47
CA LEU A 341 1.00 -0.58 12.86
C LEU A 341 1.78 0.31 13.82
N ASN A 342 3.07 -0.03 13.99
CA ASN A 342 4.02 0.70 14.82
C ASN A 342 3.46 1.04 16.20
N PRO A 343 3.10 0.02 17.00
CA PRO A 343 2.41 0.23 18.26
C PRO A 343 3.20 1.17 19.18
N SER A 344 2.56 2.28 19.58
CA SER A 344 3.17 3.30 20.46
C SER A 344 3.63 2.74 21.82
N ARG A 345 3.01 1.63 22.22
CA ARG A 345 3.35 0.78 23.36
C ARG A 345 3.11 -0.69 22.99
N PRO A 346 3.87 -1.65 23.53
CA PRO A 346 3.60 -3.06 23.28
C PRO A 346 2.17 -3.45 23.68
N PRO A 347 1.44 -4.24 22.86
CA PRO A 347 0.21 -4.88 23.28
C PRO A 347 0.48 -5.84 24.45
N ARG A 348 -0.54 -6.15 25.24
CA ARG A 348 -0.45 -7.21 26.26
C ARG A 348 -0.01 -8.54 25.62
N PRO A 349 1.01 -9.24 26.15
CA PRO A 349 1.56 -10.44 25.51
C PRO A 349 0.51 -11.51 25.18
N GLU A 350 -0.46 -11.73 26.06
CA GLU A 350 -1.54 -12.71 25.90
C GLU A 350 -2.59 -12.33 24.85
N SER A 351 -2.61 -11.06 24.42
CA SER A 351 -3.53 -10.55 23.40
C SER A 351 -2.98 -10.70 21.98
N ILE A 352 -1.67 -10.92 21.85
CA ILE A 352 -0.99 -10.96 20.55
C ILE A 352 -1.38 -12.26 19.85
N VAL A 353 -1.93 -12.11 18.65
CA VAL A 353 -2.26 -13.23 17.76
C VAL A 353 -1.08 -13.52 16.82
N ARG A 354 -0.54 -12.47 16.18
CA ARG A 354 0.62 -12.58 15.29
C ARG A 354 1.30 -11.22 15.08
N SER A 355 2.57 -11.23 14.70
CA SER A 355 3.33 -10.04 14.34
C SER A 355 4.03 -10.24 13.01
N PHE A 356 4.16 -9.17 12.23
CA PHE A 356 4.81 -9.14 10.94
C PHE A 356 5.68 -7.90 10.81
N GLU A 357 6.74 -8.03 10.02
CA GLU A 357 7.55 -6.91 9.57
C GLU A 357 7.26 -6.68 8.10
N TYR A 358 6.79 -5.48 7.78
CA TYR A 358 6.55 -5.00 6.43
C TYR A 358 7.45 -3.80 6.15
N THR A 359 7.59 -3.44 4.88
CA THR A 359 8.30 -2.23 4.47
C THR A 359 7.42 -1.41 3.54
N HIS A 360 7.39 -0.09 3.77
CA HIS A 360 6.61 0.84 2.95
C HIS A 360 7.54 1.73 2.10
N PRO A 361 7.25 1.91 0.80
CA PRO A 361 8.02 2.80 -0.06
C PRO A 361 7.83 4.27 0.35
N LEU A 362 8.92 5.02 0.31
CA LEU A 362 8.94 6.48 0.47
C LEU A 362 8.94 7.14 -0.90
N PHE A 363 7.86 7.86 -1.23
CA PHE A 363 7.74 8.64 -2.48
C PHE A 363 8.21 10.08 -2.30
N ASP A 364 9.50 10.23 -1.98
CA ASP A 364 10.16 11.54 -1.97
C ASP A 364 10.44 12.04 -3.41
N HIS A 365 11.03 13.22 -3.52
CA HIS A 365 11.34 13.82 -4.82
C HIS A 365 12.28 12.95 -5.68
N ALA A 366 13.21 12.21 -5.09
CA ALA A 366 14.13 11.35 -5.83
C ALA A 366 13.40 10.12 -6.37
N ALA A 367 12.55 9.50 -5.56
CA ALA A 367 11.70 8.39 -5.99
C ALA A 367 10.76 8.82 -7.13
N LEU A 368 10.10 9.99 -7.01
CA LEU A 368 9.21 10.51 -8.06
C LEU A 368 9.97 10.78 -9.38
N ALA A 369 11.19 11.30 -9.32
CA ALA A 369 12.01 11.48 -10.51
C ALA A 369 12.43 10.14 -11.14
N ALA A 370 12.82 9.16 -10.32
CA ALA A 370 13.19 7.84 -10.78
C ALA A 370 12.01 7.07 -11.41
N GLN A 371 10.77 7.32 -10.97
CA GLN A 371 9.58 6.70 -11.55
C GLN A 371 9.39 6.96 -13.04
N GLU A 372 9.69 8.19 -13.48
CA GLU A 372 9.61 8.57 -14.89
C GLU A 372 10.65 7.84 -15.74
N GLU A 373 11.73 7.37 -15.11
CA GLU A 373 12.86 6.69 -15.76
C GLU A 373 12.70 5.15 -15.74
N LEU A 374 11.81 4.57 -14.93
CA LEU A 374 11.68 3.11 -14.75
C LEU A 374 11.49 2.34 -16.06
N TRP A 375 10.77 2.93 -17.02
CA TRP A 375 10.48 2.27 -18.30
C TRP A 375 11.69 2.12 -19.21
N ARG A 376 12.74 2.93 -19.02
CA ARG A 376 13.99 2.78 -19.77
C ARG A 376 14.74 1.49 -19.42
N LEU A 377 14.45 0.91 -18.26
CA LEU A 377 15.08 -0.33 -17.79
C LEU A 377 14.42 -1.59 -18.39
N GLN A 378 13.18 -1.49 -18.86
CA GLN A 378 12.37 -2.64 -19.23
C GLN A 378 12.95 -3.37 -20.46
N GLY A 379 13.23 -4.66 -20.30
CA GLY A 379 13.74 -5.53 -21.36
C GLY A 379 15.23 -5.41 -21.64
N VAL A 380 15.92 -4.49 -20.96
CA VAL A 380 17.37 -4.33 -21.09
C VAL A 380 18.03 -5.57 -20.46
N ARG A 381 18.91 -6.23 -21.23
CA ARG A 381 19.57 -7.48 -20.82
C ARG A 381 18.57 -8.54 -20.31
N ASN A 382 17.42 -8.64 -20.98
CA ASN A 382 16.35 -9.60 -20.66
C ASN A 382 15.81 -9.49 -19.21
N THR A 383 15.92 -8.30 -18.63
CA THR A 383 15.50 -8.02 -17.26
C THR A 383 14.29 -7.08 -17.30
N TRP A 384 13.26 -7.44 -16.55
CA TRP A 384 12.01 -6.70 -16.44
C TRP A 384 11.72 -6.45 -14.98
N PHE A 385 11.15 -5.29 -14.67
CA PHE A 385 10.86 -4.89 -13.29
C PHE A 385 9.40 -4.55 -13.15
N CYS A 386 8.77 -5.00 -12.07
CA CYS A 386 7.42 -4.61 -11.70
C CYS A 386 7.31 -4.49 -10.18
N GLY A 387 6.33 -3.72 -9.70
CA GLY A 387 6.14 -3.49 -8.28
C GLY A 387 5.31 -2.24 -8.01
N SER A 388 4.93 -2.06 -6.74
CA SER A 388 4.12 -0.91 -6.31
C SER A 388 4.81 0.44 -6.56
N TYR A 389 6.14 0.45 -6.64
CA TYR A 389 6.97 1.62 -6.89
C TYR A 389 6.86 2.16 -8.33
N PHE A 390 6.16 1.49 -9.24
CA PHE A 390 5.83 2.01 -10.57
C PHE A 390 4.71 3.08 -10.57
N GLY A 391 3.93 3.16 -9.49
CA GLY A 391 2.83 4.10 -9.33
C GLY A 391 2.85 4.75 -7.95
N TYR A 392 1.72 4.78 -7.25
CA TYR A 392 1.60 5.48 -5.96
C TYR A 392 1.83 4.57 -4.74
N GLY A 393 2.38 3.37 -4.95
CA GLY A 393 2.63 2.41 -3.89
C GLY A 393 1.44 1.50 -3.55
N PHE A 394 0.37 1.51 -4.35
CA PHE A 394 -0.82 0.72 -4.09
C PHE A 394 -0.79 -0.66 -4.75
N HIS A 395 -1.71 -1.50 -4.30
CA HIS A 395 -1.96 -2.82 -4.86
C HIS A 395 -2.36 -2.77 -6.34
N GLU A 396 -3.13 -1.76 -6.75
CA GLU A 396 -3.46 -1.52 -8.16
C GLU A 396 -2.22 -1.23 -9.00
N ASP A 397 -1.28 -0.42 -8.48
CA ASP A 397 -0.07 -0.03 -9.21
C ASP A 397 0.85 -1.23 -9.40
N ALA A 398 1.01 -2.03 -8.33
CA ALA A 398 1.75 -3.28 -8.37
C ALA A 398 1.13 -4.26 -9.38
N LEU A 399 -0.19 -4.51 -9.29
CA LEU A 399 -0.92 -5.34 -10.25
C LEU A 399 -0.69 -4.85 -11.68
N GLN A 400 -0.95 -3.57 -11.92
CA GLN A 400 -0.85 -2.95 -13.24
C GLN A 400 0.57 -3.07 -13.82
N SER A 401 1.60 -2.86 -13.01
CA SER A 401 2.99 -2.98 -13.47
C SER A 401 3.33 -4.39 -13.95
N GLY A 402 2.87 -5.44 -13.27
CA GLY A 402 3.07 -6.82 -13.72
C GLY A 402 2.29 -7.16 -14.99
N LEU A 403 1.06 -6.64 -15.13
CA LEU A 403 0.30 -6.76 -16.39
C LEU A 403 0.99 -6.03 -17.54
N ALA A 404 1.61 -4.87 -17.25
CA ALA A 404 2.31 -4.07 -18.25
C ALA A 404 3.58 -4.76 -18.77
N VAL A 405 4.31 -5.49 -17.92
CA VAL A 405 5.43 -6.36 -18.34
C VAL A 405 4.92 -7.43 -19.31
N ALA A 406 3.84 -8.15 -18.99
CA ALA A 406 3.27 -9.14 -19.90
C ALA A 406 2.80 -8.53 -21.24
N GLY A 407 2.35 -7.28 -21.22
CA GLY A 407 2.03 -6.50 -22.40
C GLY A 407 3.21 -6.32 -23.37
N GLN A 408 4.45 -6.26 -22.87
CA GLN A 408 5.66 -6.20 -23.70
C GLN A 408 5.91 -7.49 -24.49
N PHE A 409 5.28 -8.60 -24.08
CA PHE A 409 5.27 -9.88 -24.78
C PHE A 409 4.01 -10.06 -25.66
N GLY A 410 3.23 -9.00 -25.86
CA GLY A 410 2.00 -9.04 -26.66
C GLY A 410 0.89 -9.87 -26.01
N ILE A 411 0.87 -9.95 -24.67
CA ILE A 411 -0.15 -10.64 -23.89
C ILE A 411 -0.93 -9.60 -23.08
N SER A 412 -2.24 -9.57 -23.27
CA SER A 412 -3.14 -8.64 -22.59
C SER A 412 -4.09 -9.39 -21.67
N PRO A 413 -4.54 -8.75 -20.57
CA PRO A 413 -5.61 -9.32 -19.76
C PRO A 413 -6.92 -9.42 -20.55
N PRO A 414 -7.85 -10.30 -20.14
CA PRO A 414 -9.13 -10.54 -20.82
C PRO A 414 -10.16 -9.42 -20.61
N TRP A 415 -9.80 -8.32 -19.95
CA TRP A 415 -10.62 -7.11 -19.81
C TRP A 415 -10.00 -5.93 -20.57
N ALA A 416 -10.83 -4.94 -20.91
CA ALA A 416 -10.39 -3.75 -21.61
C ALA A 416 -9.31 -2.99 -20.82
N ALA A 417 -8.35 -2.40 -21.55
CA ALA A 417 -7.30 -1.57 -20.97
C ALA A 417 -7.91 -0.47 -20.09
N GLN A 418 -7.53 -0.46 -18.82
CA GLN A 418 -7.97 0.53 -17.84
C GLN A 418 -7.05 1.74 -17.88
N ARG A 419 -7.48 2.88 -17.30
CA ARG A 419 -6.64 4.08 -17.21
C ARG A 419 -5.36 3.77 -16.43
N SER A 420 -4.21 4.08 -17.02
CA SER A 420 -2.91 3.84 -16.40
C SER A 420 -2.61 4.81 -15.26
N ARG A 421 -2.09 4.28 -14.15
CA ARG A 421 -1.54 5.05 -13.02
C ARG A 421 -0.02 5.00 -12.95
N ILE A 422 0.56 3.98 -13.54
CA ILE A 422 2.00 3.88 -13.71
C ILE A 422 2.42 4.81 -14.84
N ALA A 423 3.59 5.43 -14.69
CA ALA A 423 4.31 5.98 -15.85
C ALA A 423 4.38 4.87 -16.91
N MET A 424 4.31 5.21 -18.18
CA MET A 424 4.55 4.31 -19.30
C MET A 424 5.64 4.97 -20.15
N ALA A 425 6.41 4.21 -20.91
CA ALA A 425 7.35 4.79 -21.87
C ALA A 425 6.63 5.90 -22.67
N PRO A 426 7.27 7.07 -22.90
CA PRO A 426 6.70 8.05 -23.81
C PRO A 426 6.36 7.31 -25.09
N ALA A 427 5.12 7.43 -25.56
CA ALA A 427 4.74 6.84 -26.84
C ALA A 427 5.78 7.32 -27.85
N VAL A 428 6.59 6.38 -28.37
CA VAL A 428 7.42 6.67 -29.52
C VAL A 428 6.40 7.06 -30.58
N LEU A 429 6.29 8.36 -30.85
CA LEU A 429 5.64 8.83 -32.05
C LEU A 429 6.34 8.07 -33.16
N GLU A 430 5.65 7.10 -33.76
CA GLU A 430 6.06 6.55 -35.04
C GLU A 430 6.19 7.76 -35.97
N THR A 431 7.41 8.26 -36.12
CA THR A 431 7.74 9.16 -37.20
C THR A 431 7.48 8.38 -38.46
N ALA A 432 6.34 8.67 -39.07
CA ALA A 432 5.99 8.23 -40.40
C ALA A 432 7.21 8.44 -41.33
N GLN A 433 7.69 7.34 -41.91
CA GLN A 433 8.39 7.36 -43.19
C GLN A 433 7.37 7.13 -44.30
#